data_AF-A0A945UA01-F1
#
_entry.id   AF-A0A945UA01-F1
#
_cell.length_a   1.000
_cell.length_b   1.000
_cell.length_c   1.000
_cell.angle_alpha   90.00
_cell.angle_beta   90.00
_cell.angle_gamma   90.00
#
_symmetry.space_group_name_H-M   'P 1'
#
loop_
_entity.id
_entity.type
_entity.pdbx_description
1 polymer ?
#
loop_
_entity_poly.entity_id
_entity_poly.type
_entity_poly.pdbx_seq_one_letter_code
_entity_poly.pdbx_strand_id
1 'polypeptide(L)'
;MILGLDDIPGGTPLFAFFIWLALSGLFYLSSFLAVLNVLDDLTKNSLLKIPAMLSASVLSAGLMTVFHYKPYALGALITVTNFYRVRKTIQQAPEKWNGLKAKPALFYIASYAYIFATVALAVYFPTLDFSE
;
A
#
# COMPACT_ATOMS: atom_id res chain seq x y z
N MET A 1 -21.21 15.11 -34.80
CA MET A 1 -21.34 13.86 -34.03
C MET A 1 -19.98 13.62 -33.39
N ILE A 2 -19.86 13.83 -32.08
CA ILE A 2 -18.63 13.54 -31.34
C ILE A 2 -18.62 12.02 -31.16
N LEU A 3 -17.57 11.32 -31.59
CA LEU A 3 -17.46 9.87 -31.35
C LEU A 3 -17.60 9.61 -29.85
N GLY A 4 -18.55 8.76 -29.48
CA GLY A 4 -18.63 8.23 -28.12
C GLY A 4 -17.40 7.38 -27.83
N LEU A 5 -17.03 7.28 -26.55
CA LEU A 5 -15.92 6.42 -26.13
C LEU A 5 -16.16 4.95 -26.51
N ASP A 6 -17.44 4.56 -26.63
CA ASP A 6 -17.91 3.24 -27.07
C ASP A 6 -17.78 3.03 -28.59
N ASP A 7 -17.63 4.10 -29.38
CA ASP A 7 -17.44 4.03 -30.84
C ASP A 7 -15.97 3.75 -31.21
N ILE A 8 -15.04 3.83 -30.25
CA ILE A 8 -13.63 3.48 -30.42
C ILE A 8 -13.46 2.01 -30.00
N PRO A 9 -12.95 1.13 -30.88
CA PRO A 9 -12.66 -0.26 -30.51
C PRO A 9 -11.73 -0.32 -29.30
N GLY A 10 -12.26 -0.74 -28.15
CA GLY A 10 -11.50 -0.78 -26.89
C GLY A 10 -11.36 0.55 -26.14
N GLY A 11 -12.08 1.62 -26.52
CA GLY A 11 -12.03 2.92 -25.83
C GLY A 11 -12.46 2.83 -24.36
N THR A 12 -13.59 2.19 -24.09
CA THR A 12 -14.15 1.98 -22.74
C THR A 12 -13.22 1.20 -21.79
N PRO A 13 -12.65 0.04 -22.15
CA PRO A 13 -11.71 -0.66 -21.28
C PRO A 13 -10.40 0.12 -21.07
N LEU A 14 -9.94 0.89 -22.05
CA LEU A 14 -8.71 1.68 -21.96
C LEU A 14 -8.88 2.86 -20.97
N PHE A 15 -10.04 3.52 -20.99
CA PHE A 15 -10.36 4.56 -20.01
C PHE A 15 -10.57 3.99 -18.60
N ALA A 16 -11.24 2.85 -18.47
CA ALA A 16 -11.37 2.14 -17.20
C ALA A 16 -10.01 1.76 -16.59
N PHE A 17 -9.04 1.38 -17.43
CA PHE A 17 -7.67 1.13 -16.99
C PHE A 17 -7.01 2.40 -16.43
N PHE A 18 -7.15 3.55 -17.07
CA PHE A 18 -6.58 4.80 -16.57
C PHE A 18 -7.21 5.26 -15.25
N ILE A 19 -8.54 5.11 -15.09
CA ILE A 19 -9.21 5.37 -13.81
C ILE A 19 -8.64 4.44 -12.74
N TRP A 20 -8.56 3.15 -13.03
CA TRP A 20 -8.00 2.16 -12.10
C TRP A 20 -6.55 2.50 -11.73
N LEU A 21 -5.73 2.91 -12.70
CA LEU A 21 -4.34 3.30 -12.50
C LEU A 21 -4.22 4.56 -11.63
N ALA A 22 -5.05 5.57 -11.88
CA ALA A 22 -5.05 6.81 -11.10
C ALA A 22 -5.47 6.57 -9.64
N LEU A 23 -6.56 5.82 -9.43
CA LEU A 23 -7.02 5.43 -8.10
C LEU A 23 -5.99 4.57 -7.38
N SER A 24 -5.37 3.62 -8.09
CA SER A 24 -4.28 2.79 -7.56
C SER A 24 -3.08 3.63 -7.13
N GLY A 25 -2.72 4.64 -7.92
CA GLY A 25 -1.67 5.61 -7.56
C GLY A 25 -2.04 6.41 -6.31
N LEU A 26 -3.28 6.87 -6.19
CA LEU A 26 -3.77 7.59 -5.02
C LEU A 26 -3.74 6.72 -3.75
N PHE A 27 -4.19 5.47 -3.86
CA PHE A 27 -4.11 4.49 -2.78
C PHE A 27 -2.66 4.23 -2.37
N TYR A 28 -1.77 4.04 -3.34
CA TYR A 28 -0.33 3.87 -3.09
C TYR A 28 0.25 5.06 -2.32
N LEU A 29 -0.05 6.30 -2.72
CA LEU A 29 0.49 7.47 -2.05
C LEU A 29 -0.04 7.62 -0.61
N SER A 30 -1.36 7.51 -0.44
CA SER A 30 -2.04 7.77 0.83
C SER A 30 -1.93 6.62 1.83
N SER A 31 -2.18 5.39 1.39
CA SER A 31 -2.26 4.23 2.27
C SER A 31 -0.93 3.52 2.37
N PHE A 32 -0.09 3.52 1.33
CA PHE A 32 1.18 2.80 1.37
C PHE A 32 2.35 3.71 1.75
N LEU A 33 2.64 4.72 0.93
CA LEU A 33 3.82 5.57 1.09
C LEU A 33 3.71 6.43 2.36
N ALA A 34 2.58 7.07 2.60
CA ALA A 34 2.40 7.92 3.77
C ALA A 34 2.39 7.11 5.07
N VAL A 35 1.58 6.06 5.17
CA VAL A 35 1.49 5.22 6.38
C VAL A 35 2.87 4.68 6.75
N LEU A 36 3.59 4.09 5.80
CA LEU A 36 4.86 3.47 6.11
C LEU A 36 5.95 4.48 6.43
N ASN A 37 6.02 5.63 5.76
CA ASN A 37 6.99 6.67 6.10
C ASN A 37 6.69 7.31 7.46
N VAL A 38 5.42 7.59 7.77
CA VAL A 38 5.00 8.15 9.06
C VAL A 38 5.30 7.16 10.19
N LEU A 39 4.94 5.88 10.02
CA LEU A 39 5.23 4.87 11.03
C LEU A 39 6.73 4.60 11.16
N ASP A 40 7.49 4.65 10.07
CA ASP A 40 8.94 4.56 10.13
C ASP A 40 9.56 5.72 10.91
N ASP A 41 9.09 6.96 10.71
CA ASP A 41 9.56 8.15 11.44
C ASP A 41 9.17 8.11 12.93
N LEU A 42 7.97 7.63 13.26
CA LEU A 42 7.49 7.53 14.64
C LEU A 42 8.18 6.42 15.43
N THR A 43 8.32 5.23 14.82
CA THR A 43 8.80 4.03 15.52
C THR A 43 10.31 3.80 15.36
N LYS A 44 10.94 4.39 14.34
CA LYS A 44 12.39 4.32 14.07
C LYS A 44 12.90 2.87 14.08
N ASN A 45 13.75 2.52 15.05
CA ASN A 45 14.33 1.18 15.24
C ASN A 45 13.63 0.34 16.33
N SER A 46 12.45 0.78 16.80
CA SER A 46 11.68 0.08 17.83
C SER A 46 10.96 -1.15 17.27
N LEU A 47 10.91 -2.21 18.07
CA LEU A 47 10.09 -3.40 17.77
C LEU A 47 8.59 -3.08 17.72
N LEU A 48 8.15 -1.98 18.34
CA LEU A 48 6.77 -1.48 18.27
C LEU A 48 6.33 -1.14 16.84
N LYS A 49 7.26 -1.05 15.90
CA LYS A 49 6.97 -0.89 14.47
C LYS A 49 6.05 -1.99 13.95
N ILE A 50 6.30 -3.24 14.32
CA ILE A 50 5.55 -4.40 13.81
C ILE A 50 4.07 -4.30 14.19
N PRO A 51 3.69 -4.20 15.48
CA PRO A 51 2.27 -4.09 15.85
C PRO A 51 1.63 -2.79 15.33
N ALA A 52 2.36 -1.67 15.30
CA ALA A 52 1.82 -0.42 14.75
C ALA A 52 1.49 -0.56 13.25
N MET A 53 2.39 -1.15 12.47
CA MET A 53 2.17 -1.43 11.06
C MET A 53 1.03 -2.43 10.85
N LEU A 54 0.95 -3.51 11.64
CA LEU A 54 -0.18 -4.43 11.55
C LEU A 54 -1.52 -3.77 11.87
N SER A 55 -1.59 -2.88 12.85
CA SER A 55 -2.83 -2.16 13.16
C SER A 55 -3.27 -1.23 12.02
N ALA A 56 -2.32 -0.53 11.39
CA ALA A 56 -2.60 0.32 10.23
C ALA A 56 -3.06 -0.49 9.00
N SER A 57 -2.63 -1.75 8.87
CA SER A 57 -3.03 -2.63 7.77
C SER A 57 -4.54 -2.88 7.73
N VAL A 58 -5.21 -2.88 8.89
CA VAL A 58 -6.66 -3.02 8.99
C VAL A 58 -7.37 -1.84 8.32
N LEU A 59 -6.94 -0.61 8.61
CA LEU A 59 -7.51 0.60 8.02
C LEU A 59 -7.29 0.65 6.51
N SER A 60 -6.07 0.32 6.06
CA SER A 60 -5.73 0.30 4.64
C SER A 60 -6.46 -0.80 3.88
N ALA A 61 -6.65 -1.97 4.49
CA ALA A 61 -7.44 -3.05 3.93
C ALA A 61 -8.93 -2.66 3.81
N GLY A 62 -9.47 -1.99 4.83
CA GLY A 62 -10.85 -1.48 4.80
C GLY A 62 -11.08 -0.52 3.64
N LEU A 63 -10.18 0.45 3.45
CA LEU A 63 -10.20 1.33 2.28
C LEU A 63 -10.08 0.54 0.97
N MET A 64 -9.17 -0.44 0.91
CA MET A 64 -9.00 -1.27 -0.28
C MET A 64 -10.30 -2.00 -0.67
N THR A 65 -11.02 -2.51 0.33
CA THR A 65 -12.30 -3.21 0.16
C THR A 65 -13.43 -2.27 -0.24
N VAL A 66 -13.61 -1.13 0.46
CA VAL A 66 -14.70 -0.16 0.19
C VAL A 66 -14.64 0.37 -1.25
N PHE A 67 -13.45 0.61 -1.76
CA PHE A 67 -13.25 1.11 -3.13
C PHE A 67 -13.09 0.00 -4.18
N HIS A 68 -13.33 -1.27 -3.83
CA HIS A 68 -13.25 -2.43 -4.73
C HIS A 68 -11.95 -2.51 -5.54
N TYR A 69 -10.83 -2.18 -4.91
CA TYR A 69 -9.52 -2.31 -5.54
C TYR A 69 -9.18 -3.77 -5.81
N LYS A 70 -8.23 -4.01 -6.74
CA LYS A 70 -7.71 -5.36 -7.03
C LYS A 70 -6.53 -5.67 -6.09
N PRO A 71 -6.73 -6.40 -4.98
CA PRO A 71 -5.73 -6.54 -3.92
C PRO A 71 -4.45 -7.23 -4.39
N TYR A 72 -4.54 -8.24 -5.24
CA TYR A 72 -3.36 -8.95 -5.75
C TYR A 72 -2.49 -8.09 -6.70
N ALA A 73 -3.12 -7.37 -7.63
CA ALA A 73 -2.41 -6.52 -8.58
C ALA A 73 -1.69 -5.37 -7.85
N LEU A 74 -2.39 -4.71 -6.93
CA LEU A 74 -1.81 -3.67 -6.10
C LEU A 74 -0.74 -4.21 -5.16
N GLY A 75 -1.00 -5.33 -4.49
CA GLY A 75 -0.06 -5.98 -3.57
C GLY A 75 1.26 -6.31 -4.26
N ALA A 76 1.22 -6.82 -5.50
CA ALA A 76 2.42 -7.08 -6.29
C ALA A 76 3.21 -5.80 -6.61
N LEU A 77 2.54 -4.75 -7.11
CA LEU A 77 3.17 -3.46 -7.41
C LEU A 77 3.79 -2.83 -6.16
N ILE A 78 3.07 -2.88 -5.05
CA ILE A 78 3.49 -2.37 -3.75
C ILE A 78 4.71 -3.14 -3.23
N THR A 79 4.74 -4.46 -3.39
CA THR A 79 5.88 -5.30 -2.97
C THR A 79 7.16 -4.88 -3.68
N VAL A 80 7.10 -4.69 -5.00
CA VAL A 80 8.25 -4.27 -5.82
C VAL A 80 8.71 -2.88 -5.43
N THR A 81 7.80 -1.91 -5.32
CA THR A 81 8.14 -0.54 -4.95
C THR A 81 8.68 -0.43 -3.53
N ASN A 82 8.15 -1.21 -2.59
CA ASN A 82 8.62 -1.27 -1.21
C ASN A 82 10.07 -1.73 -1.10
N PHE A 83 10.50 -2.69 -1.93
CA PHE A 83 11.88 -3.16 -1.94
C PHE A 83 12.87 -1.99 -2.16
N TYR A 84 12.59 -1.14 -3.15
CA TYR A 84 13.41 0.04 -3.42
C TYR A 84 13.30 1.08 -2.31
N ARG A 85 12.09 1.28 -1.73
CA ARG A 85 11.90 2.22 -0.61
C ARG A 85 12.75 1.84 0.59
N VAL A 86 12.61 0.59 1.07
CA VAL A 86 13.34 0.11 2.25
C VAL A 86 14.84 0.15 2.01
N ARG A 87 15.30 -0.25 0.81
CA ARG A 87 16.72 -0.16 0.44
C ARG A 87 17.24 1.28 0.53
N LYS A 88 16.49 2.26 0.01
CA LYS A 88 16.84 3.68 0.10
C LYS A 88 16.92 4.14 1.56
N THR A 89 15.94 3.79 2.39
CA THR A 89 15.93 4.15 3.82
C THR A 89 17.10 3.55 4.60
N ILE A 90 17.54 2.33 4.27
CA ILE A 90 18.69 1.68 4.90
C ILE A 90 20.00 2.34 4.48
N GLN A 91 20.15 2.67 3.19
CA GLN A 91 21.38 3.27 2.64
C GLN A 91 21.51 4.74 3.03
N GLN A 92 20.40 5.46 3.05
CA GLN A 92 20.31 6.89 3.35
C GLN A 92 19.28 7.06 4.46
N ALA A 93 19.74 6.89 5.71
CA ALA A 93 18.90 7.17 6.86
C ALA A 93 18.43 8.64 6.81
N PRO A 94 17.14 8.94 7.06
CA PRO A 94 16.65 10.30 7.07
C PRO A 94 17.46 11.18 8.05
N GLU A 95 17.79 12.41 7.66
CA GLU A 95 18.54 13.36 8.51
C GLU A 95 17.88 13.53 9.90
N LYS A 96 16.54 13.48 9.92
CA LYS A 96 15.69 13.54 11.11
C LYS A 96 15.98 12.46 12.16
N TRP A 97 16.71 11.41 11.80
CA TRP A 97 17.01 10.29 12.69
C TRP A 97 18.34 10.48 13.44
N ASN A 98 18.97 11.66 13.38
CA ASN A 98 20.17 12.03 14.16
C ASN A 98 21.29 10.98 14.08
N GLY A 99 21.54 10.42 12.88
CA GLY A 99 22.59 9.42 12.66
C GLY A 99 22.24 7.99 13.09
N LEU A 100 21.00 7.71 13.51
CA LEU A 100 20.56 6.34 13.79
C LEU A 100 20.55 5.50 12.51
N LYS A 101 21.37 4.44 12.47
CA LYS A 101 21.37 3.46 11.38
C LYS A 101 20.10 2.59 11.45
N ALA A 102 19.37 2.50 10.35
CA ALA A 102 18.20 1.65 10.23
C ALA A 102 18.57 0.16 10.37
N LYS A 103 17.83 -0.62 11.16
CA LYS A 103 18.00 -2.08 11.24
C LYS A 103 17.34 -2.76 10.02
N PRO A 104 18.10 -3.33 9.06
CA PRO A 104 17.53 -3.81 7.79
C PRO A 104 16.41 -4.85 7.98
N ALA A 105 16.66 -5.85 8.83
CA ALA A 105 15.70 -6.92 9.08
C ALA A 105 14.37 -6.40 9.63
N LEU A 106 14.41 -5.45 10.57
CA LEU A 106 13.21 -4.88 11.18
C LEU A 106 12.36 -4.10 10.17
N PHE A 107 12.99 -3.31 9.32
CA PHE A 107 12.30 -2.52 8.30
C PHE A 107 11.66 -3.41 7.23
N TYR A 108 12.38 -4.43 6.77
CA TYR A 108 11.82 -5.40 5.83
C TYR A 108 10.66 -6.19 6.43
N ILE A 109 10.85 -6.77 7.63
CA ILE A 109 9.81 -7.57 8.29
C ILE A 109 8.56 -6.73 8.52
N ALA A 110 8.68 -5.55 9.10
CA ALA A 110 7.50 -4.74 9.41
C ALA A 110 6.77 -4.25 8.15
N SER A 111 7.52 -3.78 7.14
CA SER A 111 6.91 -3.27 5.91
C SER A 111 6.23 -4.39 5.11
N TYR A 112 6.86 -5.57 4.99
CA TYR A 112 6.24 -6.70 4.31
C TYR A 112 5.07 -7.30 5.11
N ALA A 113 5.17 -7.36 6.44
CA ALA A 113 4.05 -7.77 7.29
C ALA A 113 2.83 -6.88 7.06
N TYR A 114 3.02 -5.56 6.96
CA TYR A 114 1.95 -4.62 6.60
C TYR A 114 1.34 -4.92 5.22
N ILE A 115 2.16 -5.13 4.19
CA ILE A 115 1.69 -5.41 2.82
C ILE A 115 0.86 -6.68 2.79
N PHE A 116 1.42 -7.78 3.31
CA PHE A 116 0.77 -9.08 3.28
C PHE A 116 -0.49 -9.09 4.15
N ALA A 117 -0.47 -8.45 5.32
CA ALA A 117 -1.65 -8.30 6.15
C ALA A 117 -2.73 -7.46 5.44
N THR A 118 -2.36 -6.35 4.79
CA THR A 118 -3.31 -5.51 4.05
C THR A 118 -3.98 -6.30 2.93
N VAL A 119 -3.21 -7.06 2.15
CA VAL A 119 -3.74 -7.89 1.05
C VAL A 119 -4.62 -9.01 1.60
N ALA A 120 -4.17 -9.72 2.64
CA ALA A 120 -4.93 -10.80 3.26
C ALA A 120 -6.27 -10.31 3.82
N LEU A 121 -6.25 -9.19 4.55
CA LEU A 121 -7.44 -8.57 5.12
C LEU A 121 -8.37 -8.02 4.03
N ALA A 122 -7.84 -7.41 2.97
CA ALA A 122 -8.66 -6.89 1.87
C ALA A 122 -9.37 -8.01 1.09
N VAL A 123 -8.78 -9.20 1.04
CA VAL A 123 -9.41 -10.41 0.48
C VAL A 123 -10.41 -11.02 1.47
N TYR A 124 -10.13 -10.93 2.77
CA TYR A 124 -10.97 -11.50 3.83
C TYR A 124 -12.22 -10.67 4.15
N PHE A 125 -12.12 -9.35 4.23
CA PHE A 125 -13.26 -8.49 4.61
C PHE A 125 -14.51 -8.66 3.75
N PRO A 126 -14.42 -8.81 2.41
CA PRO A 126 -15.60 -9.12 1.60
C PRO A 126 -16.28 -10.45 1.93
N THR A 127 -15.58 -11.39 2.59
CA THR A 127 -16.13 -12.70 3.00
C THR A 127 -16.80 -12.65 4.37
N LEU A 128 -16.63 -11.55 5.11
CA LEU A 128 -17.32 -11.31 6.36
C LEU A 128 -18.74 -10.84 6.05
N ASP A 129 -19.70 -11.76 6.11
CA ASP A 129 -21.11 -11.40 6.11
C ASP A 129 -21.46 -10.86 7.50
N PHE A 130 -21.70 -9.56 7.61
CA PHE A 130 -22.09 -8.91 8.87
C PHE A 130 -23.62 -8.88 9.06
N SER A 131 -24.35 -9.69 8.29
CA SER A 131 -25.82 -9.67 8.22
C SER A 131 -26.51 -10.57 9.25
N GLU A 132 -25.82 -11.00 10.32
CA GLU A 132 -26.44 -11.70 11.47
C GLU A 132 -26.93 -10.73 12.55
#